data_AF-A0A973ZDN6-F1
#
_entry.id   AF-A0A973ZDN6-F1
#
_cell.length_a   1.000
_cell.length_b   1.000
_cell.length_c   1.000
_cell.angle_alpha   90.00
_cell.angle_beta   90.00
_cell.angle_gamma   90.00
#
_symmetry.space_group_name_H-M   'P 1'
#
loop_
_entity.id
_entity.type
_entity.pdbx_description
1 polymer ?
#
loop_
_entity_poly.entity_id
_entity_poly.type
_entity_poly.pdbx_seq_one_letter_code
_entity_poly.pdbx_strand_id
1 'polypeptide(L)'
;MEALSSDPGARTAFAERLALLYKEAGNPPLKSVAEAVVRLQRVDERGRPVRVSAQRISDWRRAKNVPAHFAALVAVLHVLIPQARRERPTPVSPGLYDLGQWQRLWERATSGEEEEHTPVEVPAVSGGVCPYRGLASYRQQDARWFFGRERSTDALVGQLRTVEKSGGLVMLVGASGAGKSSLLNAGLVPALRNGALGG
;
A
#
# COMPACT_ATOMS: atom_id res chain seq x y z
N MET A 1 22.04 -10.87 21.87
CA MET A 1 20.89 -11.58 21.29
C MET A 1 20.48 -10.77 20.08
N GLU A 2 20.94 -11.23 18.91
CA GLU A 2 21.07 -10.46 17.66
C GLU A 2 19.73 -9.97 17.10
N ALA A 3 19.73 -8.71 16.66
CA ALA A 3 18.61 -8.06 16.01
C ALA A 3 18.41 -8.64 14.60
N LEU A 4 17.20 -9.11 14.31
CA LEU A 4 16.76 -9.58 13.00
C LEU A 4 16.70 -8.40 12.02
N SER A 5 17.84 -8.11 11.41
CA SER A 5 17.97 -7.17 10.31
C SER A 5 17.14 -7.67 9.12
N SER A 6 16.24 -6.83 8.62
CA SER A 6 15.71 -6.99 7.27
C SER A 6 16.87 -7.15 6.27
N ASP A 7 16.77 -8.09 5.34
CA ASP A 7 17.80 -8.37 4.34
C ASP A 7 17.55 -7.50 3.09
N PRO A 8 18.24 -6.35 2.90
CA PRO A 8 18.18 -5.58 1.65
C PRO A 8 18.54 -6.41 0.40
N GLY A 9 19.19 -7.56 0.58
CA GLY A 9 19.40 -8.55 -0.46
C GLY A 9 18.11 -9.19 -0.98
N ALA A 10 17.07 -9.36 -0.15
CA ALA A 10 15.82 -10.01 -0.57
C ALA A 10 15.01 -9.17 -1.57
N ARG A 11 14.89 -7.85 -1.32
CA ARG A 11 14.23 -6.91 -2.25
C ARG A 11 15.01 -6.77 -3.55
N THR A 12 16.33 -6.72 -3.44
CA THR A 12 17.23 -6.66 -4.60
C THR A 12 17.11 -7.93 -5.45
N ALA A 13 17.13 -9.11 -4.83
CA ALA A 13 16.95 -10.39 -5.50
C ALA A 13 15.58 -10.50 -6.20
N PHE A 14 14.51 -9.98 -5.57
CA PHE A 14 13.19 -9.88 -6.21
C PHE A 14 13.24 -9.00 -7.47
N ALA A 15 13.81 -7.80 -7.36
CA ALA A 15 13.90 -6.86 -8.46
C ALA A 15 14.76 -7.39 -9.62
N GLU A 16 15.89 -8.01 -9.32
CA GLU A 16 16.78 -8.64 -10.30
C GLU A 16 16.07 -9.77 -11.03
N ARG A 17 15.34 -10.63 -10.30
CA ARG A 17 14.57 -11.72 -10.93
C ARG A 17 13.45 -11.18 -11.81
N LEU A 18 12.81 -10.08 -11.42
CA LEU A 18 11.76 -9.44 -12.23
C LEU A 18 12.35 -8.80 -13.48
N ALA A 19 13.53 -8.17 -13.36
CA ALA A 19 14.27 -7.66 -14.50
C ALA A 19 14.68 -8.78 -15.47
N LEU A 20 15.10 -9.93 -14.95
CA LEU A 20 15.41 -11.12 -15.74
C LEU A 20 14.20 -11.64 -16.51
N LEU A 21 13.03 -11.75 -15.85
CA LEU A 21 11.79 -12.15 -16.53
C LEU A 21 11.39 -11.16 -17.63
N TYR A 22 11.58 -9.85 -17.40
CA TYR A 22 11.36 -8.82 -18.42
C TYR A 22 12.27 -9.01 -19.64
N LYS A 23 13.56 -9.31 -19.39
CA LYS A 23 14.53 -9.57 -20.46
C LYS A 23 14.14 -10.80 -21.27
N GLU A 24 13.73 -11.87 -20.61
CA GLU A 24 13.27 -13.11 -21.26
C GLU A 24 11.95 -12.95 -22.01
N ALA A 25 11.12 -11.98 -21.63
CA ALA A 25 9.91 -11.62 -22.35
C ALA A 25 10.16 -10.68 -23.54
N GLY A 26 11.41 -10.42 -23.93
CA GLY A 26 11.75 -9.51 -25.02
C GLY A 26 11.72 -8.02 -24.62
N ASN A 27 11.81 -7.69 -23.33
CA ASN A 27 11.73 -6.34 -22.78
C ASN A 27 10.51 -5.54 -23.26
N PRO A 28 9.28 -6.03 -23.03
CA PRO A 28 8.08 -5.32 -23.46
C PRO A 28 7.99 -3.93 -22.82
N PRO A 29 7.42 -2.94 -23.52
CA PRO A 29 7.20 -1.61 -22.93
C PRO A 29 6.32 -1.69 -21.68
N LEU A 30 6.72 -1.00 -20.61
CA LEU A 30 6.00 -1.01 -19.32
C LEU A 30 4.52 -0.63 -19.46
N LYS A 31 4.22 0.33 -20.36
CA LYS A 31 2.85 0.76 -20.67
C LYS A 31 2.02 -0.37 -21.28
N SER A 32 2.58 -1.13 -22.21
CA SER A 32 1.91 -2.28 -22.84
C SER A 32 1.57 -3.36 -21.81
N VAL A 33 2.49 -3.64 -20.88
CA VAL A 33 2.26 -4.61 -19.79
C VAL A 33 1.16 -4.12 -18.84
N ALA A 34 1.17 -2.85 -18.45
CA ALA A 34 0.14 -2.26 -17.61
C ALA A 34 -1.26 -2.33 -18.26
N GLU A 35 -1.36 -2.04 -19.55
CA GLU A 35 -2.61 -2.17 -20.31
C GLU A 35 -3.07 -3.62 -20.44
N ALA A 36 -2.14 -4.57 -20.64
CA ALA A 36 -2.45 -5.99 -20.66
C ALA A 36 -3.01 -6.48 -19.31
N VAL A 37 -2.47 -6.00 -18.19
CA VAL A 37 -3.00 -6.28 -16.84
C VAL A 37 -4.44 -5.80 -16.70
N VAL A 38 -4.76 -4.59 -17.19
CA VAL A 38 -6.14 -4.07 -17.16
C VAL A 38 -7.08 -4.94 -17.99
N ARG A 39 -6.64 -5.42 -19.16
CA ARG A 39 -7.42 -6.33 -20.02
C ARG A 39 -7.71 -7.68 -19.39
N LEU A 40 -6.85 -8.16 -18.48
CA LEU A 40 -7.05 -9.43 -17.78
C LEU A 40 -8.19 -9.38 -16.73
N GLN A 41 -8.68 -8.20 -16.36
CA GLN A 41 -9.79 -7.99 -15.42
C GLN A 41 -9.71 -8.83 -14.12
N ARG A 42 -8.48 -9.09 -13.64
CA ARG A 42 -8.27 -9.83 -12.39
C ARG A 42 -8.83 -9.05 -11.21
N VAL A 43 -9.37 -9.76 -10.23
CA VAL A 43 -9.85 -9.18 -8.97
C VAL A 43 -8.92 -9.52 -7.81
N ASP A 44 -8.82 -8.63 -6.84
CA ASP A 44 -8.14 -8.86 -5.57
C ASP A 44 -9.02 -9.67 -4.61
N GLU A 45 -8.50 -9.96 -3.42
CA GLU A 45 -9.20 -10.68 -2.34
C GLU A 45 -10.49 -9.98 -1.87
N ARG A 46 -10.66 -8.70 -2.21
CA ARG A 46 -11.83 -7.87 -1.88
C ARG A 46 -12.77 -7.73 -3.07
N GLY A 47 -12.56 -8.47 -4.14
CA GLY A 47 -13.36 -8.43 -5.37
C GLY A 47 -13.15 -7.17 -6.22
N ARG A 48 -12.11 -6.37 -5.95
CA ARG A 48 -11.84 -5.13 -6.70
C ARG A 48 -10.92 -5.40 -7.89
N PRO A 49 -11.11 -4.71 -9.03
CA PRO A 49 -10.24 -4.88 -10.19
C PRO A 49 -8.78 -4.50 -9.86
N VAL A 50 -7.86 -5.43 -10.13
CA VAL A 50 -6.42 -5.24 -10.01
C VAL A 50 -5.95 -4.28 -11.11
N ARG A 51 -5.34 -3.17 -10.70
CA ARG A 51 -4.71 -2.21 -11.61
C ARG A 51 -3.27 -1.96 -11.20
N VAL A 52 -2.36 -2.05 -12.16
CA VAL A 52 -0.93 -1.78 -11.96
C VAL A 52 -0.48 -0.77 -13.01
N SER A 53 0.08 0.36 -12.56
CA SER A 53 0.62 1.39 -13.45
C SER A 53 2.03 1.04 -13.93
N ALA A 54 2.42 1.55 -15.09
CA ALA A 54 3.78 1.39 -15.62
C ALA A 54 4.87 1.86 -14.63
N GLN A 55 4.59 2.95 -13.89
CA GLN A 55 5.50 3.47 -12.86
C GLN A 55 5.74 2.44 -11.75
N ARG A 56 4.68 1.82 -11.21
CA ARG A 56 4.81 0.78 -10.17
C ARG A 56 5.65 -0.39 -10.67
N ILE A 57 5.42 -0.85 -11.90
CA ILE A 57 6.21 -1.95 -12.46
C ILE A 57 7.69 -1.54 -12.61
N SER A 58 7.98 -0.28 -12.95
CA SER A 58 9.35 0.24 -12.98
C SER A 58 9.99 0.24 -11.60
N ASP A 59 9.26 0.70 -10.58
CA ASP A 59 9.75 0.79 -9.22
C ASP A 59 10.08 -0.60 -8.66
N TRP A 60 9.24 -1.61 -8.95
CA TRP A 60 9.49 -3.02 -8.60
C TRP A 60 10.77 -3.58 -9.22
N ARG A 61 11.04 -3.25 -10.48
CA ARG A 61 12.25 -3.68 -11.19
C ARG A 61 13.53 -3.00 -10.68
N ARG A 62 13.39 -1.84 -10.02
CA ARG A 62 14.53 -1.05 -9.51
C ARG A 62 14.76 -1.24 -8.01
N ALA A 63 14.09 -2.23 -7.41
CA ALA A 63 14.10 -2.47 -5.96
C ALA A 63 13.66 -1.25 -5.13
N LYS A 64 12.92 -0.30 -5.72
CA LYS A 64 12.45 0.90 -5.01
C LYS A 64 11.29 0.60 -4.07
N ASN A 65 10.46 -0.37 -4.44
CA ASN A 65 9.31 -0.87 -3.69
C ASN A 65 8.99 -2.29 -4.16
N VAL A 66 8.27 -3.07 -3.36
CA VAL A 66 7.74 -4.39 -3.74
C VAL A 66 6.21 -4.31 -3.82
N PRO A 67 5.52 -5.16 -4.60
CA PRO A 67 4.05 -5.20 -4.59
C PRO A 67 3.49 -5.42 -3.18
N ALA A 68 2.57 -4.57 -2.72
CA ALA A 68 1.92 -4.76 -1.40
C ALA A 68 1.04 -6.02 -1.31
N HIS A 69 0.58 -6.53 -2.45
CA HIS A 69 -0.26 -7.74 -2.54
C HIS A 69 0.23 -8.62 -3.68
N PHE A 70 0.24 -9.92 -3.45
CA PHE A 70 0.64 -10.90 -4.47
C PHE A 70 -0.26 -10.85 -5.72
N ALA A 71 -1.55 -10.55 -5.57
CA ALA A 71 -2.48 -10.42 -6.70
C ALA A 71 -2.00 -9.42 -7.77
N ALA A 72 -1.38 -8.31 -7.36
CA ALA A 72 -0.83 -7.31 -8.28
C ALA A 72 0.39 -7.85 -9.05
N LEU A 73 1.24 -8.62 -8.38
CA LEU A 73 2.39 -9.30 -9.00
C LEU A 73 1.93 -10.37 -9.98
N VAL A 74 1.02 -11.24 -9.55
CA VAL A 74 0.44 -12.33 -10.36
C VAL A 74 -0.17 -11.80 -11.64
N ALA A 75 -0.84 -10.66 -11.61
CA ALA A 75 -1.39 -10.04 -12.81
C ALA A 75 -0.30 -9.71 -13.84
N VAL A 76 0.84 -9.16 -13.40
CA VAL A 76 2.00 -8.88 -14.27
C VAL A 76 2.67 -10.17 -14.74
N LEU A 77 2.84 -11.16 -13.85
CA LEU A 77 3.42 -12.46 -14.19
C LEU A 77 2.59 -13.21 -15.25
N HIS A 78 1.27 -13.15 -15.19
CA HIS A 78 0.38 -13.73 -16.21
C HIS A 78 0.52 -13.06 -17.58
N VAL A 79 1.03 -11.83 -17.66
CA VAL A 79 1.37 -11.20 -18.94
C VAL A 79 2.76 -11.63 -19.41
N LEU A 80 3.74 -11.57 -18.52
CA LEU A 80 5.15 -11.77 -18.87
C LEU A 80 5.54 -13.23 -19.09
N ILE A 81 5.04 -14.16 -18.27
CA ILE A 81 5.43 -15.58 -18.35
C ILE A 81 5.02 -16.20 -19.69
N PRO A 82 3.78 -16.02 -20.20
CA PRO A 82 3.43 -16.53 -21.52
C PRO A 82 4.27 -15.92 -22.65
N GLN A 83 4.61 -14.63 -22.56
CA GLN A 83 5.46 -13.96 -23.53
C GLN A 83 6.90 -14.51 -23.48
N ALA A 84 7.47 -14.65 -22.29
CA ALA A 84 8.79 -15.24 -22.09
C ALA A 84 8.87 -16.68 -22.56
N ARG A 85 7.84 -17.50 -22.29
CA ARG A 85 7.78 -18.90 -22.78
C ARG A 85 7.74 -19.01 -24.31
N ARG A 86 7.17 -18.02 -24.99
CA ARG A 86 7.14 -17.98 -26.48
C ARG A 86 8.51 -17.70 -27.05
N GLU A 87 9.28 -16.79 -26.44
CA GLU A 87 10.65 -16.50 -26.87
C GLU A 87 11.62 -17.61 -26.45
N ARG A 88 11.45 -18.12 -25.23
CA ARG A 88 12.31 -19.16 -24.66
C ARG A 88 11.49 -20.17 -23.84
N PRO A 89 11.28 -21.40 -24.35
CA PRO A 89 10.49 -22.40 -23.64
C PRO A 89 11.14 -22.85 -22.32
N THR A 90 12.48 -22.91 -22.28
CA THR A 90 13.26 -23.34 -21.13
C THR A 90 13.79 -22.11 -20.37
N PRO A 91 13.41 -21.91 -19.09
CA PRO A 91 13.80 -20.72 -18.35
C PRO A 91 15.31 -20.71 -18.05
N VAL A 92 15.91 -19.53 -18.13
CA VAL A 92 17.32 -19.28 -17.76
C VAL A 92 17.64 -19.53 -16.30
N SER A 93 16.64 -19.44 -15.42
CA SER A 93 16.79 -19.74 -14.01
C SER A 93 15.65 -20.66 -13.54
N PRO A 94 15.95 -21.65 -12.68
CA PRO A 94 14.93 -22.53 -12.11
C PRO A 94 13.81 -21.71 -11.47
N GLY A 95 12.57 -22.00 -11.86
CA GLY A 95 11.38 -21.36 -11.33
C GLY A 95 11.10 -19.92 -11.75
N LEU A 96 11.72 -19.43 -12.82
CA LEU A 96 11.39 -18.11 -13.38
C LEU A 96 9.92 -18.05 -13.88
N TYR A 97 9.38 -19.20 -14.30
CA TYR A 97 8.00 -19.35 -14.79
C TYR A 97 7.06 -20.01 -13.77
N ASP A 98 7.50 -20.16 -12.52
CA ASP A 98 6.77 -20.83 -11.45
C ASP A 98 6.20 -19.80 -10.46
N LEU A 99 4.87 -19.72 -10.39
CA LEU A 99 4.17 -18.79 -9.51
C LEU A 99 4.44 -19.06 -8.03
N GLY A 100 4.64 -20.31 -7.61
CA GLY A 100 4.93 -20.65 -6.21
C GLY A 100 6.32 -20.18 -5.78
N GLN A 101 7.29 -20.19 -6.68
CA GLN A 101 8.62 -19.61 -6.42
C GLN A 101 8.56 -18.08 -6.37
N TRP A 102 7.75 -17.47 -7.23
CA TRP A 102 7.47 -16.04 -7.15
C TRP A 102 6.81 -15.63 -5.85
N GLN A 103 5.86 -16.41 -5.34
CA GLN A 103 5.22 -16.16 -4.05
C GLN A 103 6.24 -16.21 -2.92
N ARG A 104 7.08 -17.26 -2.85
CA ARG A 104 8.13 -17.37 -1.82
C ARG A 104 9.14 -16.23 -1.88
N LEU A 105 9.54 -15.80 -3.09
CA LEU A 105 10.46 -14.68 -3.25
C LEU A 105 9.81 -13.35 -2.86
N TRP A 106 8.55 -13.15 -3.24
CA TRP A 106 7.76 -12.00 -2.83
C TRP A 106 7.61 -11.95 -1.30
N GLU A 107 7.20 -13.05 -0.68
CA GLU A 107 7.11 -13.20 0.79
C GLU A 107 8.43 -12.82 1.45
N ARG A 108 9.56 -13.38 0.99
CA ARG A 108 10.90 -13.03 1.51
C ARG A 108 11.24 -11.55 1.33
N ALA A 109 10.87 -10.95 0.20
CA ALA A 109 11.11 -9.54 -0.05
C ALA A 109 10.26 -8.66 0.87
N THR A 110 8.96 -8.97 1.04
CA THR A 110 8.02 -8.28 1.94
C THR A 110 8.27 -8.53 3.42
N SER A 111 8.82 -9.68 3.80
CA SER A 111 9.24 -9.99 5.18
C SER A 111 10.47 -9.18 5.60
N GLY A 112 11.21 -8.59 4.66
CA GLY A 112 12.22 -7.56 4.91
C GLY A 112 11.69 -6.12 4.72
N GLU A 113 10.37 -5.94 4.62
CA GLU A 113 9.67 -4.65 4.48
C GLU A 113 8.77 -4.34 5.69
N GLU A 114 9.31 -4.43 6.92
CA GLU A 114 8.67 -3.74 8.05
C GLU A 114 8.97 -2.24 8.10
N GLU A 115 9.83 -1.72 7.21
CA GLU A 115 9.96 -0.27 6.97
C GLU A 115 9.41 0.11 5.59
N GLU A 116 8.10 -0.08 5.41
CA GLU A 116 7.12 0.86 4.84
C GLU A 116 5.76 0.12 4.63
N HIS A 117 5.02 0.00 5.74
CA HIS A 117 3.56 -0.24 5.80
C HIS A 117 3.00 -1.61 5.40
N THR A 118 3.14 -2.57 6.32
CA THR A 118 2.11 -3.58 6.67
C THR A 118 2.07 -3.73 8.22
N PRO A 119 0.95 -4.12 8.83
CA PRO A 119 0.67 -3.91 10.25
C PRO A 119 1.53 -4.80 11.15
N VAL A 120 2.19 -4.20 12.14
CA VAL A 120 2.93 -4.92 13.18
C VAL A 120 1.93 -5.67 14.07
N GLU A 121 1.87 -7.00 13.94
CA GLU A 121 1.47 -7.87 15.04
C GLU A 121 2.60 -7.80 16.08
N VAL A 122 2.39 -6.98 17.11
CA VAL A 122 3.08 -7.11 18.39
C VAL A 122 2.89 -8.56 18.88
N PRO A 123 3.88 -9.17 19.55
CA PRO A 123 3.69 -10.49 20.13
C PRO A 123 2.40 -10.46 20.93
N ALA A 124 1.57 -11.48 20.78
CA ALA A 124 0.30 -11.60 21.48
C ALA A 124 0.53 -11.58 22.99
N VAL A 125 0.65 -10.39 23.58
CA VAL A 125 0.12 -10.09 24.89
C VAL A 125 -1.38 -10.20 24.73
N SER A 126 -1.92 -11.31 25.18
CA SER A 126 -3.33 -11.63 25.15
C SER A 126 -4.16 -10.40 25.58
N GLY A 127 -4.85 -9.78 24.63
CA GLY A 127 -5.97 -8.85 24.89
C GLY A 127 -5.77 -7.34 24.67
N GLY A 128 -4.63 -6.83 24.16
CA GLY A 128 -4.42 -5.39 24.02
C GLY A 128 -4.44 -4.87 22.58
N VAL A 129 -5.31 -3.91 22.25
CA VAL A 129 -5.19 -3.16 20.97
C VAL A 129 -4.09 -2.11 21.10
N CYS A 130 -3.11 -2.11 20.19
CA CYS A 130 -2.03 -1.13 20.18
C CYS A 130 -2.58 0.28 19.85
N PRO A 131 -2.40 1.28 20.73
CA PRO A 131 -3.03 2.59 20.58
C PRO A 131 -2.33 3.52 19.57
N TYR A 132 -1.05 3.27 19.24
CA TYR A 132 -0.25 4.14 18.38
C TYR A 132 -0.13 3.58 16.96
N ARG A 133 -0.58 4.35 15.96
CA ARG A 133 -0.71 3.88 14.56
C ARG A 133 0.45 4.25 13.62
N GLY A 134 1.53 4.80 14.15
CA GLY A 134 2.67 5.27 13.34
C GLY A 134 2.26 6.34 12.32
N LEU A 135 2.66 6.18 11.06
CA LEU A 135 2.34 7.09 9.96
C LEU A 135 0.93 6.87 9.37
N ALA A 136 0.25 5.78 9.76
CA ALA A 136 -1.12 5.55 9.33
C ALA A 136 -2.07 6.57 9.97
N SER A 137 -3.02 7.07 9.18
CA SER A 137 -4.00 8.01 9.71
C SER A 137 -4.95 7.34 10.70
N TYR A 138 -5.24 8.02 11.82
CA TYR A 138 -6.27 7.60 12.77
C TYR A 138 -7.63 7.65 12.08
N ARG A 139 -8.44 6.62 12.31
CA ARG A 139 -9.80 6.50 11.81
C ARG A 139 -10.79 6.81 12.93
N GLN A 140 -12.06 6.90 12.58
CA GLN A 140 -13.13 7.14 13.54
C GLN A 140 -13.11 6.16 14.72
N GLN A 141 -12.90 4.87 14.47
CA GLN A 141 -12.83 3.85 15.53
C GLN A 141 -11.67 4.05 16.51
N ASP A 142 -10.66 4.83 16.13
CA ASP A 142 -9.45 5.09 16.91
C ASP A 142 -9.56 6.41 17.71
N ALA A 143 -10.71 7.09 17.69
CA ALA A 143 -10.89 8.40 18.33
C ALA A 143 -10.48 8.42 19.80
N ARG A 144 -10.69 7.30 20.52
CA ARG A 144 -10.27 7.12 21.92
C ARG A 144 -8.76 7.23 22.16
N TRP A 145 -7.94 7.12 21.11
CA TRP A 145 -6.49 7.24 21.14
C TRP A 145 -5.98 8.47 20.40
N PHE A 146 -6.87 9.34 19.91
CA PHE A 146 -6.53 10.57 19.21
C PHE A 146 -6.60 11.75 20.19
N PHE A 147 -5.44 12.19 20.68
CA PHE A 147 -5.31 13.26 21.68
C PHE A 147 -4.29 14.33 21.27
N GLY A 148 -4.35 15.51 21.91
CA GLY A 148 -3.43 16.64 21.71
C GLY A 148 -3.75 17.53 20.50
N ARG A 149 -4.87 17.28 19.81
CA ARG A 149 -5.35 18.08 18.67
C ARG A 149 -6.77 18.62 18.86
N GLU A 150 -7.24 18.67 20.10
CA GLU A 150 -8.58 19.12 20.49
C GLU A 150 -8.82 20.55 19.99
N ARG A 151 -7.86 21.47 20.24
CA ARG A 151 -7.95 22.85 19.75
C ARG A 151 -8.11 22.96 18.23
N SER A 152 -7.42 22.10 17.47
CA SER A 152 -7.53 22.08 16.01
C SER A 152 -8.88 21.52 15.55
N THR A 153 -9.41 20.52 16.25
CA THR A 153 -10.75 19.98 16.02
C THR A 153 -11.82 21.03 16.32
N ASP A 154 -11.73 21.71 17.46
CA ASP A 154 -12.70 22.74 17.88
C ASP A 154 -12.71 23.93 16.92
N ALA A 155 -11.52 24.38 16.48
CA ALA A 155 -11.41 25.44 15.49
C ALA A 155 -12.10 25.05 14.18
N LEU A 156 -11.93 23.81 13.73
CA LEU A 156 -12.55 23.32 12.50
C LEU A 156 -14.07 23.19 12.63
N VAL A 157 -14.57 22.74 13.79
CA VAL A 157 -16.02 22.74 14.10
C VAL A 157 -16.59 24.16 14.09
N GLY A 158 -15.90 25.12 14.71
CA GLY A 158 -16.32 26.52 14.73
C GLY A 158 -16.42 27.13 13.33
N GLN A 159 -15.46 26.83 12.45
CA GLN A 159 -15.52 27.25 11.06
C GLN A 159 -16.68 26.60 10.31
N LEU A 160 -16.94 25.30 10.53
CA LEU A 160 -18.08 24.63 9.92
C LEU A 160 -19.42 25.22 10.37
N ARG A 161 -19.61 25.53 11.66
CA ARG A 161 -20.83 26.18 12.16
C ARG A 161 -21.07 27.56 11.54
N THR A 162 -19.99 28.28 11.26
CA THR A 162 -20.07 29.60 10.61
C THR A 162 -20.54 29.43 9.17
N VAL A 163 -19.90 28.51 8.45
CA VAL A 163 -20.19 28.21 7.04
C VAL A 163 -21.54 27.54 6.84
N GLU A 164 -22.03 26.76 7.79
CA GLU A 164 -23.38 26.19 7.78
C GLU A 164 -24.47 27.27 7.76
N LYS A 165 -24.26 28.37 8.50
CA LYS A 165 -25.21 29.49 8.56
C LYS A 165 -25.11 30.45 7.38
N SER A 166 -23.90 30.68 6.86
CA SER A 166 -23.66 31.65 5.77
C SER A 166 -23.58 31.03 4.38
N GLY A 167 -23.49 29.70 4.27
CA GLY A 167 -23.03 29.01 3.08
C GLY A 167 -21.50 29.14 2.88
N GLY A 168 -20.88 28.16 2.21
CA GLY A 168 -19.45 28.20 1.84
C GLY A 168 -18.72 26.86 1.96
N LEU A 169 -17.38 26.90 1.85
CA LEU A 169 -16.48 25.74 1.93
C LEU A 169 -15.34 26.03 2.92
N VAL A 170 -14.98 25.03 3.74
CA VAL A 170 -13.79 25.07 4.60
C VAL A 170 -12.71 24.17 4.00
N MET A 171 -11.51 24.72 3.80
CA MET A 171 -10.37 23.97 3.26
C MET A 171 -9.29 23.78 4.33
N LEU A 172 -8.89 22.53 4.58
CA LEU A 172 -7.81 22.18 5.50
C LEU A 172 -6.50 21.94 4.73
N VAL A 173 -5.50 22.81 4.93
CA VAL A 173 -4.21 22.77 4.24
C VAL A 173 -3.07 22.52 5.25
N GLY A 174 -2.00 21.87 4.81
CA GLY A 174 -0.80 21.62 5.63
C GLY A 174 0.15 20.61 4.97
N ALA A 175 1.38 20.51 5.48
CA ALA A 175 2.40 19.61 4.96
C ALA A 175 1.94 18.14 4.90
N SER A 176 2.54 17.36 3.99
CA SER A 176 2.33 15.90 3.97
C SER A 176 2.75 15.30 5.30
N GLY A 177 1.99 14.33 5.83
CA GLY A 177 2.27 13.74 7.15
C GLY A 177 1.85 14.58 8.37
N ALA A 178 1.39 15.83 8.21
CA ALA A 178 0.94 16.66 9.35
C ALA A 178 -0.33 16.14 10.08
N GLY A 179 -0.88 14.99 9.66
CA GLY A 179 -2.02 14.36 10.31
C GLY A 179 -3.40 14.90 9.91
N LYS A 180 -3.51 15.60 8.76
CA LYS A 180 -4.79 16.15 8.26
C LYS A 180 -5.91 15.10 8.19
N SER A 181 -5.62 13.94 7.60
CA SER A 181 -6.58 12.84 7.49
C SER A 181 -6.96 12.26 8.86
N SER A 182 -6.03 12.22 9.82
CA SER A 182 -6.33 11.82 11.21
C SER A 182 -7.22 12.84 11.90
N LEU A 183 -6.93 14.15 11.74
CA LEU A 183 -7.73 15.23 12.30
C LEU A 183 -9.16 15.20 11.78
N LEU A 184 -9.36 14.94 10.49
CA LEU A 184 -10.70 14.80 9.90
C LEU A 184 -11.42 13.54 10.41
N ASN A 185 -10.77 12.38 10.38
CA ASN A 185 -11.46 11.10 10.62
C ASN A 185 -11.60 10.72 12.10
N ALA A 186 -10.63 11.07 12.94
CA ALA A 186 -10.59 10.71 14.36
C ALA A 186 -10.88 11.89 15.30
N GLY A 187 -10.74 13.14 14.82
CA GLY A 187 -11.13 14.34 15.54
C GLY A 187 -12.49 14.84 15.11
N LEU A 188 -12.58 15.38 13.89
CA LEU A 188 -13.76 16.09 13.39
C LEU A 188 -14.98 15.17 13.29
N VAL A 189 -14.92 14.08 12.52
CA VAL A 189 -16.08 13.20 12.29
C VAL A 189 -16.70 12.70 13.61
N PRO A 190 -15.92 12.20 14.59
CA PRO A 190 -16.45 11.86 15.91
C PRO A 190 -17.09 13.05 16.64
N ALA A 191 -16.47 14.24 16.61
CA ALA A 191 -17.04 15.43 17.22
C ALA A 191 -18.42 15.77 16.62
N LEU A 192 -18.56 15.78 15.28
CA LEU A 192 -19.83 16.05 14.62
C LEU A 192 -20.90 15.01 15.00
N ARG A 193 -20.54 13.72 15.07
CA ARG A 193 -21.47 12.65 15.49
C ARG A 193 -21.89 12.75 16.95
N ASN A 194 -21.04 13.28 17.81
CA ASN A 194 -21.33 13.53 19.21
C ASN A 194 -22.12 14.83 19.43
N GLY A 195 -22.65 15.45 18.37
CA GLY A 195 -23.47 16.66 18.46
C GLY A 195 -22.68 17.96 18.44
N ALA A 196 -21.41 17.97 18.02
CA ALA A 196 -20.65 19.23 17.95
C ALA A 196 -21.19 20.24 16.91
N LEU A 197 -22.10 19.83 16.01
CA LEU A 197 -22.89 20.76 15.18
C LEU A 197 -24.30 21.03 15.73
N GLY A 198 -24.74 20.25 16.73
CA GLY A 198 -26.10 20.25 17.26
C GLY A 198 -26.12 20.58 18.76
N GLY A 199 -26.26 21.88 19.01
CA GLY A 199 -26.65 22.55 20.25
C GLY A 199 -27.09 23.96 19.86
#